data_AF-A0A533T4W0-F1
#
_entry.id   AF-A0A533T4W0-F1
#
_cell.length_a   1.000
_cell.length_b   1.000
_cell.length_c   1.000
_cell.angle_alpha   90.00
_cell.angle_beta   90.00
_cell.angle_gamma   90.00
#
_symmetry.space_group_name_H-M   'P 1'
#
loop_
_entity.id
_entity.type
_entity.pdbx_description
1 polymer ?
#
loop_
_entity_poly.entity_id
_entity_poly.type
_entity_poly.pdbx_seq_one_letter_code
_entity_poly.pdbx_strand_id
1 'polypeptide(L)'
;MIIEDVSRTITFISSNFPLLIFVLTLTGVMIGKFKYKTSILASLEKIAFEQEKNRREQKQEEFKKSITNRYIELGNSLLNVSNLEVAKTEFENAIKIDPLNTDAQLGLIKSEIFYSTKNGIYNAEVSRKKIELILEEKPSDPHACSFLGDVYNSLFTDEHADIALELYNKAISFDDKIATAYFGIGSINDRRGKLDDALSWYTKAYNLSQWNPFYANSIAYQCLQRKQYKEAVKKYELILRIQGDFIIPYYNISNCYRILGNFEIAHSYLLCLLDLLENNKITSLNYNRGAWFYNVYSENILINNIEEKKCWAYYGMALTNYLLDDNVNTNKYIEQVKLLQIQEVEWIKIIVRYEIDLLINEQPQLKSKLDHYKIDILR
;
A
#
# COMPACT_ATOMS: atom_id res chain seq x y z
N MET A 1 79.07 -54.93 46.84
CA MET A 1 78.29 -55.46 45.70
C MET A 1 76.82 -55.07 45.76
N ILE A 2 76.02 -55.47 46.75
CA ILE A 2 74.56 -55.20 46.74
C ILE A 2 74.20 -53.69 46.76
N ILE A 3 74.98 -52.85 47.45
CA ILE A 3 74.69 -51.40 47.58
C ILE A 3 75.04 -50.59 46.31
N GLU A 4 76.09 -50.99 45.57
CA GLU A 4 76.48 -50.31 44.31
C GLU A 4 75.48 -50.56 43.18
N ASP A 5 74.92 -51.78 43.10
CA ASP A 5 73.89 -52.10 42.11
C ASP A 5 72.60 -51.33 42.36
N VAL A 6 72.21 -51.14 43.63
CA VAL A 6 71.02 -50.35 43.99
C VAL A 6 71.22 -48.87 43.63
N SER A 7 72.40 -48.30 43.90
CA SER A 7 72.72 -46.90 43.56
C SER A 7 72.72 -46.65 42.05
N ARG A 8 73.32 -47.55 41.25
CA ARG A 8 73.30 -47.45 39.78
C ARG A 8 71.88 -47.53 39.21
N THR A 9 71.06 -48.41 39.78
CA THR A 9 69.65 -48.59 39.35
C THR A 9 68.81 -47.34 39.66
N ILE A 10 68.96 -46.73 40.84
CA ILE A 10 68.26 -45.49 41.21
C ILE A 10 68.70 -44.33 40.29
N THR A 11 70.00 -44.21 40.01
CA THR A 11 70.54 -43.15 39.16
C THR A 11 70.07 -43.30 37.71
N PHE A 12 70.01 -44.53 37.19
CA PHE A 12 69.48 -44.85 35.87
C PHE A 12 67.98 -44.55 35.74
N ILE A 13 67.18 -44.91 36.75
CA ILE A 13 65.75 -44.63 36.77
C ILE A 13 65.51 -43.12 36.84
N SER A 14 66.27 -42.38 37.67
CA SER A 14 66.10 -40.92 37.80
C SER A 14 66.46 -40.16 36.53
N SER A 15 67.53 -40.55 35.84
CA SER A 15 68.02 -39.89 34.62
C SER A 15 67.18 -40.24 33.39
N ASN A 16 66.46 -41.37 33.41
CA ASN A 16 65.57 -41.79 32.34
C ASN A 16 64.07 -41.66 32.70
N PHE A 17 63.74 -41.07 33.84
CA PHE A 17 62.37 -40.97 34.33
C PHE A 17 61.39 -40.32 33.31
N PRO A 18 61.75 -39.23 32.60
CA PRO A 18 60.88 -38.65 31.58
C PRO A 18 60.65 -39.58 30.38
N LEU A 19 61.69 -40.32 29.98
CA LEU A 19 61.61 -41.31 28.91
C LEU A 19 60.74 -42.50 29.33
N LEU A 20 60.85 -42.92 30.59
CA LEU A 20 60.05 -43.99 31.16
C LEU A 20 58.56 -43.62 31.19
N ILE A 21 58.23 -42.39 31.59
CA ILE A 21 56.86 -41.85 31.55
C ILE A 21 56.34 -41.79 30.11
N PHE A 22 57.16 -41.32 29.16
CA PHE A 22 56.79 -41.27 27.75
C PHE A 22 56.51 -42.68 27.19
N VAL A 23 57.36 -43.65 27.49
CA VAL A 23 57.16 -45.05 27.08
C VAL A 23 55.91 -45.63 27.74
N LEU A 24 55.69 -45.42 29.04
CA LEU A 24 54.51 -45.89 29.76
C LEU A 24 53.20 -45.28 29.24
N THR A 25 53.21 -43.99 28.88
CA THR A 25 52.06 -43.32 28.26
C THR A 25 51.81 -43.83 26.84
N LEU A 26 52.85 -43.94 26.01
CA LEU A 26 52.73 -44.46 24.63
C LEU A 26 52.27 -45.92 24.61
N THR A 27 52.77 -46.74 25.53
CA THR A 27 52.34 -48.13 25.71
C THR A 27 50.92 -48.22 26.23
N GLY A 28 50.53 -47.39 27.20
CA GLY A 28 49.14 -47.27 27.64
C GLY A 28 48.19 -46.88 26.50
N VAL A 29 48.59 -45.94 25.65
CA VAL A 29 47.90 -45.51 24.42
C VAL A 29 47.75 -46.67 23.43
N MET A 30 48.85 -47.41 23.18
CA MET A 30 48.86 -48.56 22.28
C MET A 30 48.04 -49.73 22.81
N ILE A 31 48.07 -49.99 24.12
CA ILE A 31 47.24 -51.01 24.79
C ILE A 31 45.76 -50.61 24.72
N GLY A 32 45.41 -49.34 24.93
CA GLY A 32 44.06 -48.83 24.70
C GLY A 32 43.58 -49.11 23.27
N LYS A 33 44.43 -48.77 22.29
CA LYS A 33 44.15 -48.96 20.87
C LYS A 33 44.04 -50.44 20.44
N PHE A 34 44.90 -51.32 20.94
CA PHE A 34 44.93 -52.73 20.52
C PHE A 34 44.04 -53.65 21.36
N LYS A 35 44.00 -53.47 22.69
CA LYS A 35 43.28 -54.37 23.61
C LYS A 35 41.81 -53.97 23.79
N TYR A 36 41.52 -52.66 23.78
CA TYR A 36 40.16 -52.14 23.97
C TYR A 36 39.56 -51.54 22.69
N LYS A 37 40.30 -51.53 21.57
CA LYS A 37 39.94 -50.87 20.31
C LYS A 37 39.54 -49.39 20.47
N THR A 38 39.98 -48.72 21.54
CA THR A 38 39.66 -47.32 21.78
C THR A 38 40.67 -46.43 21.05
N SER A 39 40.22 -45.73 20.00
CA SER A 39 41.01 -44.68 19.37
C SER A 39 40.98 -43.44 20.27
N ILE A 40 42.15 -42.93 20.65
CA ILE A 40 42.27 -41.65 21.38
C ILE A 40 41.74 -40.48 20.55
N LEU A 41 41.79 -40.61 19.22
CA LEU A 41 41.22 -39.65 18.30
C LEU A 41 39.70 -39.83 18.12
N ALA A 42 39.08 -40.96 18.51
CA ALA A 42 37.64 -41.15 18.29
C ALA A 42 36.78 -40.11 19.00
N SER A 43 37.19 -39.65 20.18
CA SER A 43 36.53 -38.55 20.88
C SER A 43 36.68 -37.22 20.13
N LEU A 44 37.87 -36.93 19.59
CA LEU A 44 38.14 -35.73 18.79
C LEU A 44 37.44 -35.76 17.42
N GLU A 45 37.40 -36.92 16.75
CA GLU A 45 36.66 -37.15 15.50
C GLU A 45 35.15 -36.98 15.72
N LYS A 46 34.62 -37.51 16.83
CA LYS A 46 33.22 -37.30 17.22
C LYS A 46 32.93 -35.82 17.46
N ILE A 47 33.81 -35.11 18.17
CA ILE A 47 33.67 -33.66 18.38
C ILE A 47 33.72 -32.90 17.05
N ALA A 48 34.66 -33.22 16.16
CA ALA A 48 34.77 -32.59 14.84
C ALA A 48 33.52 -32.83 13.98
N PHE A 49 32.99 -34.05 13.99
CA PHE A 49 31.76 -34.41 13.30
C PHE A 49 30.54 -33.65 13.85
N GLU A 50 30.36 -33.61 15.18
CA GLU A 50 29.27 -32.84 15.81
C GLU A 50 29.43 -31.33 15.55
N GLN A 51 30.65 -30.79 15.55
CA GLN A 51 30.90 -29.40 15.18
C GLN A 51 30.52 -29.11 13.72
N GLU A 52 30.86 -30.01 12.80
CA GLU A 52 30.50 -29.84 11.40
C GLU A 52 29.00 -29.95 11.17
N LYS A 53 28.32 -30.88 11.85
CA LYS A 53 26.87 -31.00 11.87
C LYS A 53 26.22 -29.71 12.39
N ASN A 54 26.65 -29.22 13.56
CA ASN A 54 26.16 -27.96 14.12
C ASN A 54 26.39 -26.77 13.18
N ARG A 55 27.54 -26.70 12.49
CA ARG A 55 27.80 -25.65 11.48
C ARG A 55 26.83 -25.74 10.30
N ARG A 56 26.47 -26.94 9.86
CA ARG A 56 25.48 -27.14 8.78
C ARG A 56 24.09 -26.72 9.22
N GLU A 57 23.69 -27.10 10.43
CA GLU A 57 22.41 -26.71 11.03
C GLU A 57 22.33 -25.18 11.21
N GLN A 58 23.38 -24.54 11.71
CA GLN A 58 23.47 -23.08 11.82
C GLN A 58 23.33 -22.39 10.46
N LYS A 59 24.05 -22.86 9.44
CA LYS A 59 23.92 -22.30 8.07
C LYS A 59 22.51 -22.46 7.52
N GLN A 60 21.87 -23.60 7.78
CA GLN A 60 20.50 -23.83 7.35
C GLN A 60 19.52 -22.91 8.08
N GLU A 61 19.73 -22.66 9.36
CA GLU A 61 18.91 -21.76 10.17
C GLU A 61 19.09 -20.29 9.76
N GLU A 62 20.34 -19.85 9.53
CA GLU A 62 20.64 -18.53 8.99
C GLU A 62 20.00 -18.33 7.61
N PHE A 63 20.04 -19.35 6.76
CA PHE A 63 19.41 -19.32 5.45
C PHE A 63 17.88 -19.19 5.54
N LYS A 64 17.23 -19.98 6.41
CA LYS A 64 15.78 -19.85 6.68
C LYS A 64 15.44 -18.45 7.16
N LYS A 65 16.16 -17.95 8.17
CA LYS A 65 15.97 -16.60 8.71
C LYS A 65 16.11 -15.52 7.63
N SER A 66 17.10 -15.65 6.75
CA SER A 66 17.29 -14.73 5.63
C SER A 66 16.11 -14.74 4.66
N ILE A 67 15.53 -15.90 4.36
CA ILE A 67 14.36 -16.01 3.48
C ILE A 67 13.12 -15.43 4.17
N THR A 68 12.89 -15.80 5.43
CA THR A 68 11.78 -15.26 6.24
C THR A 68 11.82 -13.74 6.27
N ASN A 69 12.98 -13.13 6.53
CA ASN A 69 13.13 -11.67 6.55
C ASN A 69 12.82 -11.03 5.20
N ARG A 70 13.20 -11.65 4.08
CA ARG A 70 12.86 -11.13 2.74
C ARG A 70 11.36 -11.11 2.49
N TYR A 71 10.65 -12.16 2.91
CA TYR A 71 9.19 -12.21 2.82
C TYR A 71 8.54 -11.14 3.69
N ILE A 72 9.04 -10.91 4.91
CA ILE A 72 8.55 -9.85 5.80
C ILE A 72 8.80 -8.46 5.21
N GLU A 73 10.01 -8.19 4.70
CA GLU A 73 10.37 -6.92 4.06
C GLU A 73 9.48 -6.63 2.85
N LEU A 74 9.25 -7.64 2.00
CA LEU A 74 8.36 -7.53 0.85
C LEU A 74 6.91 -7.29 1.29
N GLY A 75 6.41 -8.04 2.27
CA GLY A 75 5.08 -7.85 2.85
C GLY A 75 4.87 -6.44 3.39
N ASN A 76 5.84 -5.90 4.13
CA ASN A 76 5.80 -4.51 4.62
C ASN A 76 5.81 -3.49 3.47
N SER A 77 6.66 -3.68 2.46
CA SER A 77 6.64 -2.83 1.26
C SER A 77 5.28 -2.87 0.56
N LEU A 78 4.61 -4.03 0.54
CA LEU A 78 3.29 -4.19 -0.06
C LEU A 78 2.18 -3.51 0.75
N LEU A 79 2.30 -3.45 2.09
CA LEU A 79 1.42 -2.64 2.94
C LEU A 79 1.51 -1.15 2.57
N ASN A 80 2.72 -0.61 2.35
CA ASN A 80 2.94 0.79 1.96
C ASN A 80 2.31 1.17 0.62
N VAL A 81 2.25 0.22 -0.32
CA VAL A 81 1.58 0.44 -1.62
C VAL A 81 0.10 0.05 -1.58
N SER A 82 -0.44 -0.32 -0.41
CA SER A 82 -1.82 -0.77 -0.20
C SER A 82 -2.21 -2.04 -0.98
N ASN A 83 -1.23 -2.87 -1.36
CA ASN A 83 -1.50 -4.18 -1.95
C ASN A 83 -1.63 -5.24 -0.84
N LEU A 84 -2.77 -5.20 -0.16
CA LEU A 84 -2.99 -5.91 1.10
C LEU A 84 -3.11 -7.43 0.92
N GLU A 85 -3.67 -7.89 -0.20
CA GLU A 85 -3.81 -9.32 -0.48
C GLU A 85 -2.46 -9.98 -0.72
N VAL A 86 -1.60 -9.37 -1.55
CA VAL A 86 -0.26 -9.91 -1.79
C VAL A 86 0.59 -9.77 -0.52
N ALA A 87 0.48 -8.65 0.22
CA ALA A 87 1.15 -8.51 1.51
C ALA A 87 0.81 -9.67 2.46
N LYS A 88 -0.48 -10.02 2.57
CA LYS A 88 -0.96 -11.16 3.34
C LYS A 88 -0.26 -12.45 2.93
N THR A 89 -0.21 -12.75 1.62
CA THR A 89 0.44 -13.95 1.10
C THR A 89 1.94 -14.01 1.45
N GLU A 90 2.66 -12.89 1.39
CA GLU A 90 4.08 -12.88 1.75
C GLU A 90 4.31 -13.14 3.25
N PHE A 91 3.46 -12.60 4.12
CA PHE A 91 3.54 -12.93 5.55
C PHE A 91 3.18 -14.39 5.83
N GLU A 92 2.20 -14.96 5.13
CA GLU A 92 1.91 -16.40 5.20
C GLU A 92 3.10 -17.25 4.75
N ASN A 93 3.83 -16.83 3.71
CA ASN A 93 5.04 -17.51 3.25
C ASN A 93 6.17 -17.44 4.28
N ALA A 94 6.35 -16.29 4.95
CA ALA A 94 7.28 -16.18 6.07
C ALA A 94 6.93 -17.13 7.22
N ILE A 95 5.64 -17.19 7.62
CA ILE A 95 5.14 -18.05 8.70
C ILE A 95 5.29 -19.55 8.35
N LYS A 96 5.14 -19.94 7.09
CA LYS A 96 5.39 -21.34 6.66
C LYS A 96 6.85 -21.78 6.91
N ILE A 97 7.80 -20.85 6.84
CA ILE A 97 9.23 -21.13 7.03
C ILE A 97 9.60 -21.05 8.51
N ASP A 98 9.15 -20.00 9.19
CA ASP A 98 9.38 -19.76 10.61
C ASP A 98 8.05 -19.42 11.30
N PRO A 99 7.31 -20.43 11.81
CA PRO A 99 6.00 -20.23 12.42
C PRO A 99 6.01 -19.39 13.69
N LEU A 100 7.18 -19.21 14.33
CA LEU A 100 7.33 -18.46 15.58
C LEU A 100 7.82 -17.02 15.34
N ASN A 101 8.00 -16.63 14.08
CA ASN A 101 8.42 -15.28 13.75
C ASN A 101 7.33 -14.26 14.06
N THR A 102 7.53 -13.47 15.12
CA THR A 102 6.55 -12.48 15.59
C THR A 102 6.31 -11.37 14.59
N ASP A 103 7.34 -10.91 13.86
CA ASP A 103 7.19 -9.87 12.85
C ASP A 103 6.32 -10.33 11.67
N ALA A 104 6.46 -11.60 11.24
CA ALA A 104 5.60 -12.19 10.22
C ALA A 104 4.16 -12.35 10.70
N GLN A 105 3.96 -12.82 11.94
CA GLN A 105 2.63 -12.94 12.53
C GLN A 105 1.93 -11.57 12.66
N LEU A 106 2.63 -10.56 13.18
CA LEU A 106 2.11 -9.20 13.27
C LEU A 106 1.84 -8.60 11.88
N GLY A 107 2.71 -8.86 10.90
CA GLY A 107 2.50 -8.49 9.50
C GLY A 107 1.20 -9.05 8.94
N LEU A 108 0.96 -10.35 9.15
CA LEU A 108 -0.27 -11.02 8.74
C LEU A 108 -1.50 -10.36 9.41
N ILE A 109 -1.48 -10.20 10.73
CA ILE A 109 -2.59 -9.58 11.47
C ILE A 109 -2.86 -8.16 10.97
N LYS A 110 -1.82 -7.33 10.76
CA LYS A 110 -1.96 -5.99 10.19
C LYS A 110 -2.61 -6.04 8.80
N SER A 111 -2.13 -6.92 7.92
CA SER A 111 -2.67 -7.05 6.56
C SER A 111 -4.17 -7.38 6.56
N GLU A 112 -4.62 -8.26 7.47
CA GLU A 112 -6.02 -8.64 7.60
C GLU A 112 -6.89 -7.52 8.15
N ILE A 113 -6.39 -6.78 9.16
CA ILE A 113 -7.09 -5.62 9.71
C ILE A 113 -7.22 -4.53 8.65
N PHE A 114 -6.13 -4.23 7.94
CA PHE A 114 -6.12 -3.20 6.90
C PHE A 114 -7.10 -3.57 5.80
N TYR A 115 -7.08 -4.84 5.37
CA TYR A 115 -7.98 -5.34 4.34
C TYR A 115 -9.43 -5.24 4.81
N SER A 116 -9.74 -5.73 6.01
CA SER A 116 -11.08 -5.72 6.58
C SER A 116 -11.63 -4.30 6.73
N THR A 117 -10.79 -3.35 7.12
CA THR A 117 -11.18 -1.95 7.26
C THR A 117 -11.43 -1.30 5.89
N LYS A 118 -10.53 -1.48 4.92
CA LYS A 118 -10.70 -0.91 3.57
C LYS A 118 -11.90 -1.50 2.81
N ASN A 119 -12.29 -2.73 3.13
CA ASN A 119 -13.48 -3.39 2.59
C ASN A 119 -14.77 -3.06 3.38
N GLY A 120 -14.70 -2.23 4.43
CA GLY A 120 -15.85 -1.88 5.27
C GLY A 120 -16.37 -3.02 6.15
N ILE A 121 -15.60 -4.10 6.32
CA ILE A 121 -15.92 -5.21 7.24
C ILE A 121 -15.72 -4.73 8.68
N TYR A 122 -14.65 -3.96 8.93
CA TYR A 122 -14.41 -3.30 10.21
C TYR A 122 -14.74 -1.81 10.10
N ASN A 123 -15.50 -1.33 11.07
CA ASN A 123 -15.68 0.11 11.28
C ASN A 123 -14.45 0.70 12.00
N ALA A 124 -14.35 2.03 12.01
CA ALA A 124 -13.23 2.75 12.59
C ALA A 124 -12.94 2.35 14.04
N GLU A 125 -13.96 2.14 14.87
CA GLU A 125 -13.81 1.77 16.27
C GLU A 125 -13.18 0.37 16.46
N VAL A 126 -13.65 -0.61 15.69
CA VAL A 126 -13.10 -1.97 15.70
C VAL A 126 -11.67 -1.97 15.20
N SER A 127 -11.40 -1.25 14.11
CA SER A 127 -10.05 -1.12 13.54
C SER A 127 -9.10 -0.45 14.51
N ARG A 128 -9.53 0.63 15.18
CA ARG A 128 -8.76 1.34 16.20
C ARG A 128 -8.30 0.39 17.31
N LYS A 129 -9.25 -0.28 17.99
CA LYS A 129 -8.95 -1.18 19.10
C LYS A 129 -8.00 -2.32 18.70
N LYS A 130 -8.21 -2.91 17.52
CA LYS A 130 -7.34 -3.99 17.04
C LYS A 130 -5.91 -3.52 16.77
N ILE A 131 -5.73 -2.30 16.29
CA ILE A 131 -4.41 -1.72 16.01
C ILE A 131 -3.72 -1.24 17.28
N GLU A 132 -4.48 -0.73 18.25
CA GLU A 132 -3.97 -0.39 19.58
C GLU A 132 -3.34 -1.61 20.26
N LEU A 133 -3.95 -2.80 20.18
CA LEU A 133 -3.33 -4.05 20.67
C LEU A 133 -2.00 -4.38 20.00
N ILE A 134 -1.85 -4.09 18.71
CA ILE A 134 -0.56 -4.28 18.01
C ILE A 134 0.49 -3.29 18.52
N LEU A 135 0.07 -2.05 18.79
CA LEU A 135 0.93 -1.01 19.32
C LEU A 135 1.27 -1.22 20.80
N GLU A 136 0.48 -1.97 21.56
CA GLU A 136 0.86 -2.41 22.92
C GLU A 136 2.07 -3.36 22.87
N GLU A 137 2.08 -4.30 21.92
CA GLU A 137 3.20 -5.24 21.76
C GLU A 137 4.40 -4.65 21.01
N LYS A 138 4.14 -3.79 20.01
CA LYS A 138 5.18 -3.12 19.21
C LYS A 138 4.86 -1.62 19.06
N PRO A 139 5.15 -0.80 20.08
CA PRO A 139 4.83 0.64 20.09
C PRO A 139 5.48 1.45 18.97
N SER A 140 6.56 0.95 18.39
CA SER A 140 7.31 1.58 17.31
C SER A 140 7.00 0.99 15.93
N ASP A 141 5.89 0.27 15.75
CA ASP A 141 5.50 -0.24 14.43
C ASP A 141 5.00 0.90 13.51
N PRO A 142 5.73 1.25 12.45
CA PRO A 142 5.39 2.40 11.63
C PRO A 142 4.09 2.23 10.83
N HIS A 143 3.80 0.99 10.40
CA HIS A 143 2.59 0.71 9.63
C HIS A 143 1.34 0.77 10.52
N ALA A 144 1.44 0.25 11.75
CA ALA A 144 0.37 0.35 12.73
C ALA A 144 0.10 1.82 13.13
N CYS A 145 1.14 2.62 13.38
CA CYS A 145 0.97 4.06 13.63
C CYS A 145 0.32 4.78 12.44
N SER A 146 0.82 4.56 11.21
CA SER A 146 0.25 5.19 10.02
C SER A 146 -1.21 4.80 9.82
N PHE A 147 -1.54 3.52 9.99
CA PHE A 147 -2.90 3.04 9.80
C PHE A 147 -3.85 3.51 10.90
N LEU A 148 -3.39 3.61 12.15
CA LEU A 148 -4.17 4.25 13.20
C LEU A 148 -4.45 5.72 12.86
N GLY A 149 -3.46 6.41 12.27
CA GLY A 149 -3.63 7.74 11.70
C GLY A 149 -4.73 7.78 10.62
N ASP A 150 -4.76 6.81 9.71
CA ASP A 150 -5.82 6.67 8.70
C ASP A 150 -7.21 6.49 9.32
N VAL A 151 -7.30 5.66 10.38
CA VAL A 151 -8.55 5.45 11.12
C VAL A 151 -9.04 6.76 11.74
N TYR A 152 -8.18 7.52 12.42
CA TYR A 152 -8.55 8.82 12.98
C TYR A 152 -8.91 9.84 11.90
N ASN A 153 -8.14 9.91 10.81
CA ASN A 153 -8.41 10.84 9.70
C ASN A 153 -9.78 10.54 9.04
N SER A 154 -10.21 9.28 9.02
CA SER A 154 -11.52 8.86 8.50
C SER A 154 -12.72 9.33 9.33
N LEU A 155 -12.49 9.86 10.53
CA LEU A 155 -13.56 10.41 11.41
C LEU A 155 -13.91 11.87 11.09
N PHE A 156 -13.16 12.53 10.19
CA PHE A 156 -13.46 13.86 9.63
C PHE A 156 -13.73 14.99 10.64
N THR A 157 -13.14 14.95 11.84
CA THR A 157 -13.13 16.11 12.77
C THR A 157 -11.73 16.71 12.85
N ASP A 158 -11.62 17.99 13.22
CA ASP A 158 -10.31 18.64 13.38
C ASP A 158 -9.49 18.04 14.52
N GLU A 159 -10.13 17.67 15.64
CA GLU A 159 -9.47 17.00 16.76
C GLU A 159 -8.85 15.66 16.34
N HIS A 160 -9.62 14.82 15.63
CA HIS A 160 -9.10 13.55 15.12
C HIS A 160 -8.05 13.76 14.02
N ALA A 161 -8.14 14.84 13.24
CA ALA A 161 -7.12 15.19 12.26
C ALA A 161 -5.79 15.53 12.93
N ASP A 162 -5.79 16.25 14.06
CA ASP A 162 -4.56 16.55 14.80
C ASP A 162 -3.96 15.29 15.41
N ILE A 163 -4.77 14.39 15.97
CA ILE A 163 -4.33 13.06 16.42
C ILE A 163 -3.71 12.26 15.26
N ALA A 164 -4.35 12.27 14.09
CA ALA A 164 -3.84 11.59 12.90
C ALA A 164 -2.48 12.17 12.46
N LEU A 165 -2.30 13.49 12.48
CA LEU A 165 -1.01 14.13 12.18
C LEU A 165 0.09 13.68 13.14
N GLU A 166 -0.18 13.60 14.44
CA GLU A 166 0.79 13.08 15.42
C GLU A 166 1.18 11.63 15.11
N LEU A 167 0.21 10.78 14.78
CA LEU A 167 0.43 9.37 14.45
C LEU A 167 1.22 9.20 13.14
N TYR A 168 0.91 9.99 12.11
CA TYR A 168 1.67 9.99 10.86
C TYR A 168 3.11 10.46 11.08
N ASN A 169 3.32 11.50 11.89
CA ASN A 169 4.66 11.96 12.23
C ASN A 169 5.45 10.91 13.05
N LYS A 170 4.79 10.19 13.97
CA LYS A 170 5.39 9.04 14.66
C LYS A 170 5.79 7.95 13.68
N ALA A 171 4.90 7.56 12.76
CA ALA A 171 5.19 6.57 11.74
C ALA A 171 6.44 6.95 10.91
N ILE A 172 6.51 8.21 10.45
CA ILE A 172 7.65 8.75 9.71
C ILE A 172 8.94 8.76 10.55
N SER A 173 8.84 9.03 11.85
CA SER A 173 10.01 9.00 12.75
C SER A 173 10.56 7.60 12.98
N PHE A 174 9.72 6.56 12.86
CA PHE A 174 10.14 5.17 12.97
C PHE A 174 10.64 4.60 11.63
N ASP A 175 10.00 4.98 10.52
CA ASP A 175 10.42 4.64 9.16
C ASP A 175 10.02 5.76 8.19
N ASP A 176 11.01 6.36 7.53
CA ASP A 176 10.80 7.49 6.61
C ASP A 176 10.28 7.06 5.23
N LYS A 177 10.09 5.75 4.99
CA LYS A 177 9.57 5.17 3.74
C LYS A 177 8.07 4.87 3.76
N ILE A 178 7.36 5.28 4.81
CA ILE A 178 5.92 5.04 4.97
C ILE A 178 5.13 6.02 4.11
N ALA A 179 4.97 5.67 2.84
CA ALA A 179 4.27 6.49 1.85
C ALA A 179 2.84 6.87 2.28
N THR A 180 2.14 5.97 2.98
CA THR A 180 0.78 6.19 3.50
C THR A 180 0.72 7.33 4.50
N ALA A 181 1.74 7.51 5.34
CA ALA A 181 1.78 8.58 6.33
C ALA A 181 1.91 9.96 5.67
N TYR A 182 2.79 10.08 4.67
CA TYR A 182 2.90 11.31 3.88
C TYR A 182 1.60 11.61 3.13
N PHE A 183 0.95 10.59 2.56
CA PHE A 183 -0.34 10.74 1.91
C PHE A 183 -1.42 11.22 2.88
N GLY A 184 -1.46 10.64 4.09
CA GLY A 184 -2.38 11.02 5.16
C GLY A 184 -2.22 12.48 5.59
N ILE A 185 -0.97 12.93 5.79
CA ILE A 185 -0.67 14.35 6.06
C ILE A 185 -1.13 15.24 4.89
N GLY A 186 -0.89 14.82 3.65
CA GLY A 186 -1.36 15.54 2.46
C GLY A 186 -2.88 15.68 2.43
N SER A 187 -3.60 14.59 2.72
CA SER A 187 -5.07 14.55 2.81
C SER A 187 -5.64 15.50 3.87
N ILE A 188 -5.01 15.59 5.04
CA ILE A 188 -5.42 16.52 6.08
C ILE A 188 -5.20 17.98 5.65
N ASN A 189 -4.07 18.27 5.01
CA ASN A 189 -3.79 19.62 4.51
C ASN A 189 -4.73 20.01 3.37
N ASP A 190 -5.06 19.08 2.49
CA ASP A 190 -6.02 19.29 1.39
C ASP A 190 -7.41 19.65 1.94
N ARG A 191 -7.90 18.88 2.92
CA ARG A 191 -9.17 19.16 3.59
C ARG A 191 -9.17 20.51 4.32
N ARG A 192 -8.02 20.95 4.83
CA ARG A 192 -7.81 22.27 5.45
C ARG A 192 -7.61 23.39 4.43
N GLY A 193 -7.71 23.12 3.13
CA GLY A 193 -7.54 24.10 2.05
C GLY A 193 -6.09 24.52 1.80
N LYS A 194 -5.11 23.87 2.43
CA LYS A 194 -3.67 24.14 2.26
C LYS A 194 -3.13 23.36 1.06
N LEU A 195 -3.57 23.75 -0.14
CA LEU A 195 -3.34 23.00 -1.38
C LEU A 195 -1.84 22.84 -1.72
N ASP A 196 -1.02 23.86 -1.47
CA ASP A 196 0.43 23.80 -1.74
C ASP A 196 1.15 22.80 -0.83
N ASP A 197 0.80 22.81 0.47
CA ASP A 197 1.32 21.84 1.43
C ASP A 197 0.85 20.43 1.08
N ALA A 198 -0.43 20.28 0.77
CA ALA A 198 -1.02 19.00 0.36
C ALA A 198 -0.27 18.40 -0.83
N LEU A 199 -0.03 19.19 -1.89
CA LEU A 199 0.71 18.73 -3.06
C LEU A 199 2.15 18.30 -2.71
N SER A 200 2.84 19.05 -1.84
CA SER A 200 4.20 18.69 -1.41
C SER A 200 4.22 17.31 -0.73
N TRP A 201 3.27 17.08 0.18
CA TRP A 201 3.13 15.80 0.89
C TRP A 201 2.70 14.65 -0.02
N TYR A 202 1.73 14.87 -0.92
CA TYR A 202 1.36 13.89 -1.93
C TYR A 202 2.51 13.54 -2.87
N THR A 203 3.33 14.52 -3.24
CA THR A 203 4.51 14.30 -4.09
C THR A 203 5.53 13.42 -3.37
N LYS A 204 5.74 13.61 -2.06
CA LYS A 204 6.60 12.71 -1.26
C LYS A 204 6.04 11.28 -1.23
N ALA A 205 4.75 11.11 -0.98
CA ALA A 205 4.10 9.80 -1.01
C ALA A 205 4.24 9.10 -2.38
N TYR A 206 4.01 9.85 -3.46
CA TYR A 206 4.15 9.36 -4.82
C TYR A 206 5.60 8.98 -5.17
N ASN A 207 6.59 9.76 -4.74
CA ASN A 207 8.00 9.43 -4.98
C ASN A 207 8.44 8.13 -4.30
N LEU A 208 7.86 7.82 -3.13
CA LEU A 208 8.07 6.56 -2.43
C LEU A 208 7.30 5.38 -3.06
N SER A 209 6.17 5.66 -3.74
CA SER A 209 5.34 4.64 -4.39
C SER A 209 4.70 5.18 -5.68
N GLN A 210 5.48 5.18 -6.76
CA GLN A 210 5.09 5.76 -8.04
C GLN A 210 3.99 4.98 -8.77
N TRP A 211 3.76 3.73 -8.36
CA TRP A 211 2.79 2.82 -8.94
C TRP A 211 1.46 2.79 -8.18
N ASN A 212 1.32 3.57 -7.11
CA ASN A 212 0.06 3.66 -6.40
C ASN A 212 -0.90 4.64 -7.11
N PRO A 213 -2.04 4.17 -7.65
CA PRO A 213 -2.95 5.00 -8.43
C PRO A 213 -3.65 6.06 -7.58
N PHE A 214 -3.81 5.86 -6.28
CA PHE A 214 -4.43 6.85 -5.38
C PHE A 214 -3.53 8.07 -5.17
N TYR A 215 -2.22 7.85 -5.03
CA TYR A 215 -1.27 8.96 -4.87
C TYR A 215 -1.18 9.79 -6.14
N ALA A 216 -1.13 9.13 -7.30
CA ALA A 216 -1.20 9.78 -8.59
C ALA A 216 -2.54 10.53 -8.78
N ASN A 217 -3.66 9.95 -8.33
CA ASN A 217 -4.99 10.58 -8.42
C ASN A 217 -5.05 11.89 -7.62
N SER A 218 -4.52 11.92 -6.39
CA SER A 218 -4.48 13.14 -5.60
C SER A 218 -3.63 14.23 -6.25
N ILE A 219 -2.48 13.89 -6.84
CA ILE A 219 -1.66 14.86 -7.59
C ILE A 219 -2.40 15.36 -8.85
N ALA A 220 -3.06 14.46 -9.57
CA ALA A 220 -3.86 14.81 -10.74
C ALA A 220 -5.01 15.76 -10.39
N TYR A 221 -5.69 15.50 -9.27
CA TYR A 221 -6.74 16.36 -8.74
C TYR A 221 -6.20 17.75 -8.37
N GLN A 222 -5.04 17.86 -7.72
CA GLN A 222 -4.41 19.15 -7.45
C GLN A 222 -4.09 19.93 -8.74
N CYS A 223 -3.70 19.23 -9.81
CA CYS A 223 -3.53 19.85 -11.13
C CYS A 223 -4.86 20.41 -11.67
N LEU A 224 -5.98 19.70 -11.48
CA LEU A 224 -7.31 20.19 -11.86
C LEU A 224 -7.69 21.46 -11.10
N GLN A 225 -7.50 21.48 -9.77
CA GLN A 225 -7.83 22.63 -8.93
C GLN A 225 -7.04 23.88 -9.35
N ARG A 226 -5.84 23.70 -9.89
CA ARG A 226 -4.99 24.76 -10.43
C ARG A 226 -5.21 25.04 -11.92
N LYS A 227 -6.27 24.48 -12.52
CA LYS A 227 -6.60 24.61 -13.95
C LYS A 227 -5.51 24.12 -14.91
N GLN A 228 -4.62 23.25 -14.44
CA GLN A 228 -3.55 22.65 -15.23
C GLN A 228 -4.07 21.42 -15.99
N TYR A 229 -5.10 21.61 -16.83
CA TYR A 229 -5.89 20.52 -17.43
C TYR A 229 -5.04 19.54 -18.24
N LYS A 230 -4.09 20.02 -19.04
CA LYS A 230 -3.20 19.15 -19.84
C LYS A 230 -2.30 18.27 -18.97
N GLU A 231 -1.82 18.79 -17.85
CA GLU A 231 -0.98 18.01 -16.95
C GLU A 231 -1.83 17.01 -16.14
N ALA A 232 -3.02 17.43 -15.69
CA ALA A 232 -3.98 16.53 -15.05
C ALA A 232 -4.31 15.33 -15.95
N VAL A 233 -4.61 15.56 -17.24
CA VAL A 233 -4.86 14.49 -18.22
C VAL A 233 -3.70 13.49 -18.28
N LYS A 234 -2.45 13.95 -18.41
CA LYS A 234 -1.28 13.05 -18.44
C LYS A 234 -1.16 12.19 -17.18
N LYS A 235 -1.43 12.77 -16.01
CA LYS A 235 -1.39 12.03 -14.73
C LYS A 235 -2.53 11.00 -14.66
N TYR A 236 -3.74 11.36 -15.06
CA TYR A 236 -4.86 10.43 -15.13
C TYR A 236 -4.65 9.31 -16.14
N GLU A 237 -4.08 9.60 -17.32
CA GLU A 237 -3.73 8.58 -18.31
C GLU A 237 -2.67 7.61 -17.79
N LEU A 238 -1.71 8.07 -16.98
CA LEU A 238 -0.77 7.18 -16.30
C LEU A 238 -1.48 6.24 -15.32
N ILE A 239 -2.47 6.75 -14.57
CA ILE A 239 -3.29 5.92 -13.69
C ILE A 239 -4.00 4.82 -14.48
N LEU A 240 -4.59 5.16 -15.62
CA LEU A 240 -5.28 4.19 -16.49
C LEU A 240 -4.35 3.13 -17.09
N ARG A 241 -3.06 3.44 -17.28
CA ARG A 241 -2.06 2.43 -17.70
C ARG A 241 -1.73 1.43 -16.60
N ILE A 242 -1.80 1.86 -15.34
CA ILE A 242 -1.55 1.02 -14.16
C ILE A 242 -2.81 0.21 -13.82
N GLN A 243 -3.96 0.88 -13.85
CA GLN A 243 -5.24 0.36 -13.40
C GLN A 243 -6.36 0.88 -14.29
N GLY A 244 -6.60 0.15 -15.39
CA GLY A 244 -7.55 0.56 -16.44
C GLY A 244 -9.03 0.46 -16.03
N ASP A 245 -9.33 -0.24 -14.94
CA ASP A 245 -10.67 -0.39 -14.35
C ASP A 245 -10.95 0.66 -13.26
N PHE A 246 -10.04 1.61 -13.01
CA PHE A 246 -10.31 2.72 -12.11
C PHE A 246 -11.17 3.78 -12.81
N ILE A 247 -12.36 4.02 -12.27
CA ILE A 247 -13.41 4.82 -12.92
C ILE A 247 -13.14 6.34 -12.86
N ILE A 248 -12.67 6.87 -11.73
CA ILE A 248 -12.47 8.31 -11.49
C ILE A 248 -11.63 9.02 -12.57
N PRO A 249 -10.53 8.43 -13.08
CA PRO A 249 -9.76 9.03 -14.17
C PRO A 249 -10.57 9.27 -15.46
N TYR A 250 -11.45 8.37 -15.89
CA TYR A 250 -12.25 8.55 -17.12
C TYR A 250 -13.14 9.78 -17.03
N TYR A 251 -13.82 9.93 -15.89
CA TYR A 251 -14.61 11.10 -15.54
C TYR A 251 -13.77 12.39 -15.66
N ASN A 252 -12.65 12.48 -14.92
CA ASN A 252 -11.84 13.70 -14.88
C ASN A 252 -11.18 14.03 -16.23
N ILE A 253 -10.73 13.01 -16.97
CA ILE A 253 -10.14 13.20 -18.30
C ILE A 253 -11.19 13.74 -19.26
N SER A 254 -12.41 13.19 -19.27
CA SER A 254 -13.48 13.67 -20.14
C SER A 254 -13.81 15.15 -19.89
N ASN A 255 -13.88 15.55 -18.61
CA ASN A 255 -14.07 16.95 -18.22
C ASN A 255 -12.93 17.85 -18.69
N CYS A 256 -11.68 17.41 -18.55
CA CYS A 256 -10.53 18.14 -19.05
C CYS A 256 -10.56 18.33 -20.56
N TYR A 257 -10.80 17.26 -21.33
CA TYR A 257 -10.82 17.36 -22.79
C TYR A 257 -11.96 18.25 -23.27
N ARG A 258 -13.12 18.24 -22.60
CA ARG A 258 -14.22 19.16 -22.87
C ARG A 258 -13.82 20.62 -22.62
N ILE A 259 -13.18 20.90 -21.49
CA ILE A 259 -12.63 22.24 -21.17
C ILE A 259 -11.59 22.68 -22.21
N LEU A 260 -10.76 21.75 -22.68
CA LEU A 260 -9.74 21.99 -23.70
C LEU A 260 -10.31 22.08 -25.14
N GLY A 261 -11.62 21.87 -25.33
CA GLY A 261 -12.29 21.96 -26.63
C GLY A 261 -12.20 20.72 -27.52
N ASN A 262 -11.65 19.61 -26.99
CA ASN A 262 -11.52 18.34 -27.72
C ASN A 262 -12.73 17.44 -27.41
N PHE A 263 -13.89 17.79 -27.94
CA PHE A 263 -15.16 17.15 -27.57
C PHE A 263 -15.26 15.70 -28.02
N GLU A 264 -14.66 15.33 -29.14
CA GLU A 264 -14.61 13.97 -29.65
C GLU A 264 -13.84 13.04 -28.70
N ILE A 265 -12.71 13.52 -28.19
CA ILE A 265 -11.90 12.76 -27.21
C ILE A 265 -12.66 12.66 -25.89
N ALA A 266 -13.26 13.75 -25.42
CA ALA A 266 -14.10 13.74 -24.22
C ALA A 266 -15.23 12.71 -24.32
N HIS A 267 -15.89 12.65 -25.48
CA HIS A 267 -16.93 11.68 -25.79
C HIS A 267 -16.42 10.22 -25.72
N SER A 268 -15.24 9.93 -26.28
CA SER A 268 -14.65 8.58 -26.17
C SER A 268 -14.41 8.15 -24.73
N TYR A 269 -13.89 9.04 -23.87
CA TYR A 269 -13.69 8.73 -22.45
C TYR A 269 -15.01 8.53 -21.69
N LEU A 270 -16.06 9.29 -22.03
CA LEU A 270 -17.39 9.10 -21.45
C LEU A 270 -18.03 7.78 -21.86
N LEU A 271 -17.82 7.33 -23.10
CA LEU A 271 -18.27 6.00 -23.54
C LEU A 271 -17.59 4.89 -22.74
N CYS A 272 -16.27 4.97 -22.54
CA CYS A 272 -15.55 4.03 -21.69
C CYS A 272 -16.05 4.08 -20.23
N LEU A 273 -16.29 5.28 -19.70
CA LEU A 273 -16.85 5.45 -18.36
C LEU A 273 -18.20 4.73 -18.21
N LEU A 274 -19.10 4.90 -19.17
CA LEU A 274 -20.41 4.23 -19.16
C LEU A 274 -20.28 2.71 -19.21
N ASP A 275 -19.41 2.16 -20.06
CA ASP A 275 -19.16 0.72 -20.12
C ASP A 275 -18.67 0.15 -18.77
N LEU A 276 -17.76 0.85 -18.10
CA LEU A 276 -17.27 0.48 -16.78
C LEU A 276 -18.35 0.56 -15.70
N LEU A 277 -19.24 1.55 -15.77
CA LEU A 277 -20.35 1.73 -14.82
C LEU A 277 -21.45 0.67 -14.99
N GLU A 278 -21.57 0.03 -16.15
CA GLU A 278 -22.47 -1.11 -16.37
C GLU A 278 -21.90 -2.44 -15.84
N ASN A 279 -20.59 -2.52 -15.59
CA ASN A 279 -19.96 -3.72 -15.09
C ASN A 279 -19.96 -3.80 -13.56
N ASN A 280 -20.90 -4.56 -13.00
CA ASN A 280 -21.02 -4.78 -11.55
C ASN A 280 -19.76 -5.29 -10.86
N LYS A 281 -18.90 -6.06 -11.56
CA LYS A 281 -17.64 -6.52 -10.98
C LYS A 281 -16.65 -5.37 -10.80
N ILE A 282 -16.66 -4.41 -11.72
CA ILE A 282 -15.79 -3.23 -11.68
C ILE A 282 -16.32 -2.21 -10.67
N THR A 283 -17.63 -1.94 -10.70
CA THR A 283 -18.24 -0.95 -9.79
C THR A 283 -18.24 -1.40 -8.33
N SER A 284 -18.20 -2.70 -8.05
CA SER A 284 -18.09 -3.25 -6.69
C SER A 284 -16.68 -3.21 -6.10
N LEU A 285 -15.65 -2.90 -6.90
CA LEU A 285 -14.28 -2.72 -6.40
C LEU A 285 -14.24 -1.52 -5.44
N ASN A 286 -13.57 -1.66 -4.29
CA ASN A 286 -13.61 -0.65 -3.22
C ASN A 286 -13.22 0.76 -3.69
N TYR A 287 -12.23 0.85 -4.58
CA TYR A 287 -11.77 2.13 -5.11
C TYR A 287 -12.72 2.77 -6.12
N ASN A 288 -13.68 2.02 -6.65
CA ASN A 288 -14.74 2.51 -7.53
C ASN A 288 -16.04 2.82 -6.76
N ARG A 289 -16.21 2.23 -5.57
CA ARG A 289 -17.34 2.49 -4.67
C ARG A 289 -17.28 3.85 -3.97
N GLY A 290 -16.09 4.43 -3.85
CA GLY A 290 -15.87 5.71 -3.18
C GLY A 290 -16.72 6.86 -3.75
N ALA A 291 -16.99 7.85 -2.90
CA ALA A 291 -17.67 9.07 -3.27
C ALA A 291 -16.89 9.85 -4.34
N TRP A 292 -17.58 10.41 -5.32
CA TRP A 292 -17.03 11.50 -6.12
C TRP A 292 -17.32 12.82 -5.41
N PHE A 293 -16.26 13.56 -5.09
CA PHE A 293 -16.34 14.82 -4.37
C PHE A 293 -16.31 16.00 -5.33
N TYR A 294 -17.27 16.90 -5.19
CA TYR A 294 -17.41 18.12 -5.97
C TYR A 294 -17.45 19.32 -5.04
N ASN A 295 -16.62 20.33 -5.31
CA ASN A 295 -16.73 21.65 -4.70
C ASN A 295 -17.36 22.59 -5.72
N VAL A 296 -18.63 22.93 -5.51
CA VAL A 296 -19.48 23.63 -6.47
C VAL A 296 -20.11 24.83 -5.77
N TYR A 297 -19.84 26.04 -6.27
CA TYR A 297 -20.37 27.30 -5.70
C TYR A 297 -20.14 27.47 -4.18
N SER A 298 -19.06 26.91 -3.63
CA SER A 298 -18.77 26.86 -2.17
C SER A 298 -19.56 25.82 -1.37
N GLU A 299 -20.27 24.92 -2.06
CA GLU A 299 -20.91 23.74 -1.48
C GLU A 299 -20.14 22.47 -1.83
N ASN A 300 -20.15 21.51 -0.91
CA ASN A 300 -19.54 20.20 -1.13
C ASN A 300 -20.63 19.19 -1.44
N ILE A 301 -20.64 18.68 -2.68
CA ILE A 301 -21.59 17.68 -3.15
C ILE A 301 -20.87 16.34 -3.31
N LEU A 302 -21.51 15.27 -2.85
CA LEU A 302 -21.01 13.90 -2.94
C LEU A 302 -21.92 13.08 -3.86
N ILE A 303 -21.32 12.38 -4.83
CA ILE A 303 -22.00 11.35 -5.62
C ILE A 303 -21.47 9.99 -5.18
N ASN A 304 -22.32 9.19 -4.56
CA ASN A 304 -21.90 7.96 -3.88
C ASN A 304 -22.39 6.70 -4.61
N ASN A 305 -23.64 6.72 -5.07
CA ASN A 305 -24.26 5.53 -5.64
C ASN A 305 -23.98 5.42 -7.16
N ILE A 306 -24.11 4.19 -7.68
CA ILE A 306 -23.79 3.92 -9.09
C ILE A 306 -24.77 4.59 -10.03
N GLU A 307 -26.05 4.68 -9.67
CA GLU A 307 -27.07 5.32 -10.50
C GLU A 307 -26.83 6.84 -10.62
N GLU A 308 -26.38 7.51 -9.57
CA GLU A 308 -25.96 8.92 -9.59
C GLU A 308 -24.72 9.10 -10.49
N LYS A 309 -23.73 8.21 -10.40
CA LYS A 309 -22.55 8.22 -11.27
C LYS A 309 -22.95 8.04 -12.74
N LYS A 310 -23.89 7.14 -13.03
CA LYS A 310 -24.48 6.95 -14.37
C LYS A 310 -25.25 8.17 -14.83
N CYS A 311 -26.05 8.77 -13.95
CA CYS A 311 -26.80 10.00 -14.24
C CYS A 311 -25.87 11.16 -14.58
N TRP A 312 -24.80 11.36 -13.81
CA TRP A 312 -23.75 12.32 -14.14
C TRP A 312 -23.14 12.01 -15.53
N ALA A 313 -22.79 10.74 -15.79
CA ALA A 313 -22.18 10.34 -17.06
C ALA A 313 -23.13 10.55 -18.26
N TYR A 314 -24.44 10.32 -18.09
CA TYR A 314 -25.44 10.61 -19.12
C TYR A 314 -25.61 12.10 -19.37
N TYR A 315 -25.60 12.95 -18.34
CA TYR A 315 -25.56 14.39 -18.54
C TYR A 315 -24.27 14.85 -19.23
N GLY A 316 -23.13 14.26 -18.85
CA GLY A 316 -21.84 14.48 -19.51
C GLY A 316 -21.90 14.13 -21.00
N MET A 317 -22.50 12.98 -21.35
CA MET A 317 -22.71 12.56 -22.74
C MET A 317 -23.67 13.48 -23.49
N ALA A 318 -24.79 13.86 -22.87
CA ALA A 318 -25.76 14.76 -23.49
C ALA A 318 -25.13 16.12 -23.82
N LEU A 319 -24.40 16.70 -22.87
CA LEU A 319 -23.69 17.97 -23.03
C LEU A 319 -22.58 17.87 -24.08
N THR A 320 -21.80 16.79 -24.07
CA THR A 320 -20.70 16.61 -25.04
C THR A 320 -21.25 16.41 -26.46
N ASN A 321 -22.32 15.64 -26.64
CA ASN A 321 -23.00 15.50 -27.94
C ASN A 321 -23.62 16.83 -28.40
N TYR A 322 -24.14 17.63 -27.47
CA TYR A 322 -24.70 18.93 -27.80
C TYR A 322 -23.63 19.90 -28.31
N LEU A 323 -22.44 19.87 -27.68
CA LEU A 323 -21.27 20.62 -28.14
C LEU A 323 -20.82 20.20 -29.54
N LEU A 324 -20.97 18.90 -29.87
CA LEU A 324 -20.70 18.31 -31.19
C LEU A 324 -21.84 18.50 -32.21
N ASP A 325 -22.92 19.22 -31.86
CA ASP A 325 -24.12 19.42 -32.69
C ASP A 325 -24.90 18.12 -33.02
N ASP A 326 -24.71 17.06 -32.23
CA ASP A 326 -25.46 15.81 -32.32
C ASP A 326 -26.70 15.82 -31.40
N ASN A 327 -27.73 16.53 -31.82
CA ASN A 327 -28.99 16.65 -31.06
C ASN A 327 -29.72 15.31 -30.87
N VAL A 328 -29.50 14.33 -31.75
CA VAL A 328 -30.13 13.01 -31.64
C VAL A 328 -29.57 12.28 -30.43
N ASN A 329 -28.24 12.21 -30.32
CA ASN A 329 -27.61 11.57 -29.17
C ASN A 329 -27.75 12.41 -27.90
N THR A 330 -27.76 13.75 -27.98
CA THR A 330 -28.09 14.60 -26.83
C THR A 330 -29.44 14.20 -26.21
N ASN A 331 -30.50 14.17 -27.02
CA ASN A 331 -31.83 13.82 -26.52
C ASN A 331 -31.89 12.37 -26.02
N LYS A 332 -31.22 11.43 -26.72
CA LYS A 332 -31.14 10.03 -26.28
C LYS A 332 -30.60 9.90 -24.85
N TYR A 333 -29.51 10.58 -24.51
CA TYR A 333 -28.91 10.49 -23.17
C TYR A 333 -29.72 11.24 -22.10
N ILE A 334 -30.43 12.31 -22.46
CA ILE A 334 -31.38 12.96 -21.55
C ILE A 334 -32.56 12.04 -21.23
N GLU A 335 -33.06 11.28 -22.21
CA GLU A 335 -34.06 10.23 -21.94
C GLU A 335 -33.51 9.14 -21.02
N GLN A 336 -32.24 8.74 -21.17
CA GLN A 336 -31.62 7.79 -20.22
C GLN A 336 -31.62 8.31 -18.78
N VAL A 337 -31.35 9.60 -18.56
CA VAL A 337 -31.45 10.20 -17.22
C VAL A 337 -32.86 10.06 -16.64
N LYS A 338 -33.90 10.30 -17.43
CA LYS A 338 -35.31 10.16 -16.99
C LYS A 338 -35.65 8.73 -16.60
N LEU A 339 -35.07 7.74 -17.31
CA LEU A 339 -35.28 6.32 -17.04
C LEU A 339 -34.63 5.84 -15.73
N LEU A 340 -33.60 6.51 -15.23
CA LEU A 340 -32.91 6.14 -13.98
C LEU A 340 -33.77 6.32 -12.72
N GLN A 341 -34.89 7.06 -12.78
CA GLN A 341 -35.83 7.28 -11.68
C GLN A 341 -35.18 7.69 -10.33
N ILE A 342 -34.08 8.45 -10.38
CA ILE A 342 -33.36 8.92 -9.19
C ILE A 342 -34.21 10.00 -8.51
N GLN A 343 -34.43 9.87 -7.20
CA GLN A 343 -35.26 10.82 -6.44
C GLN A 343 -34.65 12.22 -6.39
N GLU A 344 -33.31 12.33 -6.42
CA GLU A 344 -32.60 13.58 -6.17
C GLU A 344 -31.61 13.91 -7.32
N VAL A 345 -32.11 14.07 -8.54
CA VAL A 345 -31.29 14.45 -9.71
C VAL A 345 -30.77 15.90 -9.62
N GLU A 346 -31.37 16.72 -8.76
CA GLU A 346 -31.17 18.18 -8.76
C GLU A 346 -29.72 18.59 -8.43
N TRP A 347 -29.06 17.93 -7.48
CA TRP A 347 -27.65 18.22 -7.19
C TRP A 347 -26.69 17.79 -8.30
N ILE A 348 -27.04 16.73 -9.05
CA ILE A 348 -26.27 16.37 -10.26
C ILE A 348 -26.41 17.47 -11.30
N LYS A 349 -27.62 18.03 -11.49
CA LYS A 349 -27.81 19.21 -12.35
C LYS A 349 -26.99 20.41 -11.87
N ILE A 350 -26.88 20.65 -10.56
CA ILE A 350 -26.04 21.72 -9.99
C ILE A 350 -24.57 21.51 -10.38
N ILE A 351 -24.05 20.30 -10.24
CA ILE A 351 -22.69 19.94 -10.69
C ILE A 351 -22.52 20.22 -12.18
N VAL A 352 -23.44 19.73 -13.02
CA VAL A 352 -23.35 19.91 -14.48
C VAL A 352 -23.43 21.40 -14.86
N ARG A 353 -24.27 22.19 -14.18
CA ARG A 353 -24.33 23.65 -14.38
C ARG A 353 -23.00 24.33 -14.04
N TYR A 354 -22.36 23.92 -12.95
CA TYR A 354 -21.04 24.42 -12.56
C TYR A 354 -19.95 24.06 -13.57
N GLU A 355 -19.94 22.81 -14.06
CA GLU A 355 -19.03 22.39 -15.12
C GLU A 355 -19.23 23.20 -16.40
N ILE A 356 -20.49 23.53 -16.75
CA ILE A 356 -20.79 24.43 -17.87
C ILE A 356 -20.22 25.83 -17.61
N ASP A 357 -20.34 26.37 -16.39
CA ASP A 357 -19.77 27.69 -16.08
C ASP A 357 -18.25 27.71 -16.15
N LEU A 358 -17.58 26.63 -15.69
CA LEU A 358 -16.14 26.46 -15.91
C LEU A 358 -15.81 26.42 -17.41
N LEU A 359 -16.58 25.67 -18.19
CA LEU A 359 -16.39 25.59 -19.64
C LEU A 359 -16.59 26.95 -20.31
N ILE A 360 -17.61 27.72 -19.94
CA ILE A 360 -17.85 29.08 -20.47
C ILE A 360 -16.69 30.01 -20.10
N ASN A 361 -16.16 29.91 -18.87
CA ASN A 361 -15.04 30.75 -18.44
C ASN A 361 -13.76 30.47 -19.25
N GLU A 362 -13.48 29.19 -19.54
CA GLU A 362 -12.30 28.80 -20.33
C GLU A 362 -12.53 28.91 -21.84
N GLN A 363 -13.79 28.87 -22.30
CA GLN A 363 -14.22 29.00 -23.70
C GLN A 363 -15.43 29.96 -23.85
N PRO A 364 -15.22 31.27 -23.73
CA PRO A 364 -16.31 32.26 -23.74
C PRO A 364 -17.17 32.26 -25.01
N GLN A 365 -16.62 31.82 -26.14
CA GLN A 365 -17.34 31.69 -27.41
C GLN A 365 -18.52 30.71 -27.35
N LEU A 366 -18.51 29.76 -26.41
CA LEU A 366 -19.58 28.77 -26.25
C LEU A 366 -20.75 29.28 -25.43
N LYS A 367 -20.65 30.47 -24.82
CA LYS A 367 -21.63 30.99 -23.85
C LYS A 367 -23.06 30.94 -24.36
N SER A 368 -23.34 31.50 -25.55
CA SER A 368 -24.70 31.54 -26.08
C SER A 368 -25.30 30.13 -26.30
N LYS A 369 -24.48 29.19 -26.77
CA LYS A 369 -24.88 27.79 -27.00
C LYS A 369 -25.17 27.09 -25.66
N LEU A 370 -24.30 27.30 -24.67
CA LEU A 370 -24.40 26.67 -23.35
C LEU A 370 -25.49 27.27 -22.46
N ASP A 371 -25.77 28.57 -22.57
CA ASP A 371 -26.90 29.22 -21.90
C ASP A 371 -28.24 28.63 -22.38
N HIS A 372 -28.36 28.35 -23.69
CA HIS A 372 -29.52 27.64 -24.24
C HIS A 372 -29.64 26.21 -23.70
N TYR A 373 -28.54 25.44 -23.67
CA TYR A 373 -28.51 24.10 -23.07
C TYR A 373 -28.99 24.10 -21.61
N LYS A 374 -28.55 25.09 -20.81
CA LYS A 374 -28.97 25.23 -19.40
C LYS A 374 -30.47 25.45 -19.24
N ILE A 375 -31.10 26.17 -20.16
CA ILE A 375 -32.52 26.54 -20.09
C ILE A 375 -33.42 25.42 -20.63
N ASP A 376 -33.04 24.80 -21.75
CA ASP A 376 -33.95 23.91 -22.49
C ASP A 376 -33.73 22.43 -22.19
N ILE A 377 -32.51 22.06 -21.78
CA ILE A 377 -32.14 20.65 -21.57
C ILE A 377 -31.92 20.33 -20.08
N LEU A 378 -31.36 21.27 -19.30
CA LEU A 378 -31.13 21.10 -17.85
C LEU A 378 -32.23 21.69 -16.96
N ARG A 379 -33.40 22.03 -17.52
CA ARG A 379 -34.59 22.39 -16.73
C ARG A 379 -35.06 21.19 -15.92
#